data_AF-A0A8X8WV91-F1
#
_entry.id   AF-A0A8X8WV91-F1
#
_cell.length_a   1.000
_cell.length_b   1.000
_cell.length_c   1.000
_cell.angle_alpha   90.00
_cell.angle_beta   90.00
_cell.angle_gamma   90.00
#
_symmetry.space_group_name_H-M   'P 1'
#
loop_
_entity.id
_entity.type
_entity.pdbx_description
1 polymer ?
#
loop_
_entity_poly.entity_id
_entity_poly.type
_entity_poly.pdbx_seq_one_letter_code
_entity_poly.pdbx_strand_id
1 'polypeptide(L)'
;MYSSTTTPATISTPSSPEWLGCSTADSSPRNSITVAHSSHALHWLSKQPQDEVVVRAYSDQFKKDFEGFLASRVVELVRGGVLLLLLPATREGVPSANYPTGFLFSYLGQTLMDLANEGVVEKAKIDGFNLPIYVPSVGEMRKMIEKNGCFTIEKMELTVPRGSDEGPIDVPELIMHFKNI
;
A
#
# COMPACT_ATOMS: atom_id res chain seq x y z
N MET A 1 14.98 -45.27 -9.25
CA MET A 1 14.50 -44.55 -10.45
C MET A 1 13.07 -44.12 -10.19
N TYR A 2 12.85 -42.86 -9.84
CA TYR A 2 11.51 -42.26 -9.88
C TYR A 2 11.60 -41.16 -10.96
N SER A 3 10.84 -41.36 -12.03
CA SER A 3 10.69 -40.38 -13.11
C SER A 3 9.49 -39.51 -12.77
N SER A 4 9.74 -38.21 -12.59
CA SER A 4 8.69 -37.21 -12.46
C SER A 4 8.73 -36.33 -13.71
N THR A 5 7.81 -36.57 -14.62
CA THR A 5 7.52 -35.67 -15.74
C THR A 5 6.73 -34.48 -15.22
N THR A 6 7.31 -33.28 -15.29
CA THR A 6 6.60 -32.02 -15.06
C THR A 6 6.23 -31.42 -16.42
N THR A 7 4.93 -31.36 -16.70
CA THR A 7 4.38 -30.62 -17.85
C THR A 7 4.51 -29.12 -17.59
N PRO A 8 4.86 -28.27 -18.57
CA PRO A 8 4.86 -26.82 -18.36
C PRO A 8 3.41 -26.34 -18.29
N ALA A 9 3.01 -25.82 -17.12
CA ALA A 9 1.77 -25.05 -17.01
C ALA A 9 2.07 -23.62 -17.52
N THR A 10 1.55 -23.28 -18.70
CA THR A 10 1.58 -21.91 -19.20
C THR A 10 0.64 -21.06 -18.34
N ILE A 11 1.20 -20.16 -17.52
CA ILE A 11 0.42 -19.13 -16.85
C ILE A 11 0.01 -18.13 -17.93
N SER A 12 -1.22 -18.26 -18.42
CA SER A 12 -1.89 -17.14 -19.09
C SER A 12 -2.06 -16.05 -18.05
N THR A 13 -1.36 -14.94 -18.21
CA THR A 13 -1.61 -13.72 -17.43
C THR A 13 -3.07 -13.34 -17.62
N PRO A 14 -3.89 -13.28 -16.56
CA PRO A 14 -5.10 -12.48 -16.63
C PRO A 14 -4.62 -11.03 -16.83
N SER A 15 -5.17 -10.33 -17.82
CA SER A 15 -5.22 -8.87 -17.78
C SER A 15 -5.65 -8.45 -16.37
N SER A 16 -4.92 -7.49 -15.79
CA SER A 16 -5.08 -6.91 -14.44
C SER A 16 -6.36 -7.32 -13.70
N PRO A 17 -6.28 -7.80 -12.45
CA PRO A 17 -7.48 -8.19 -11.72
C PRO A 17 -8.49 -7.04 -11.71
N GLU A 18 -9.63 -7.26 -12.38
CA GLU A 18 -10.73 -6.31 -12.51
C GLU A 18 -11.28 -5.84 -11.15
N TRP A 19 -10.85 -6.47 -10.05
CA TRP A 19 -11.20 -6.14 -8.67
C TRP A 19 -10.48 -4.91 -8.10
N LEU A 20 -9.34 -4.49 -8.67
CA LEU A 20 -8.68 -3.23 -8.26
C LEU A 20 -9.36 -1.99 -8.87
N GLY A 21 -10.34 -2.17 -9.75
CA GLY A 21 -11.13 -1.08 -10.37
C GLY A 21 -12.34 -0.62 -9.55
N CYS A 22 -12.68 -1.28 -8.43
CA CYS A 22 -13.92 -1.02 -7.68
C CYS A 22 -13.75 0.01 -6.55
N SER A 23 -13.15 1.17 -6.83
CA SER A 23 -13.14 2.27 -5.85
C SER A 23 -13.50 3.65 -6.41
N THR A 24 -13.87 3.77 -7.69
CA THR A 24 -14.20 5.08 -8.29
C THR A 24 -15.51 5.16 -9.08
N ALA A 25 -16.33 4.10 -9.14
CA ALA A 25 -17.50 4.09 -10.03
C ALA A 25 -18.84 3.60 -9.43
N ASP A 26 -18.94 3.40 -8.11
CA ASP A 26 -20.24 3.25 -7.43
C ASP A 26 -20.28 4.17 -6.21
N SER A 27 -20.37 5.48 -6.47
CA SER A 27 -20.45 6.48 -5.41
C SER A 27 -21.80 6.36 -4.72
N SER A 28 -21.78 6.16 -3.41
CA SER A 28 -22.99 6.20 -2.59
C SER A 28 -23.77 7.51 -2.83
N PRO A 29 -25.09 7.54 -2.60
CA PRO A 29 -25.86 8.77 -2.74
C PRO A 29 -25.26 9.91 -1.90
N ARG A 30 -25.42 11.15 -2.36
CA ARG A 30 -24.90 12.32 -1.62
C ARG A 30 -25.50 12.39 -0.22
N ASN A 31 -24.69 12.78 0.77
CA ASN A 31 -25.12 12.96 2.16
C ASN A 31 -25.87 11.73 2.73
N SER A 32 -25.38 10.52 2.45
CA SER A 32 -26.03 9.27 2.88
C SER A 32 -25.24 8.51 3.95
N ILE A 33 -23.94 8.81 4.10
CA ILE A 33 -23.07 8.10 5.04
C ILE A 33 -22.85 8.95 6.29
N THR A 34 -23.14 8.39 7.47
CA THR A 34 -22.80 9.03 8.76
C THR A 34 -21.37 8.72 9.20
N VAL A 35 -20.95 7.46 9.02
CA VAL A 35 -19.61 7.00 9.37
C VAL A 35 -19.03 6.21 8.22
N ALA A 36 -17.87 6.64 7.72
CA ALA A 36 -17.08 5.91 6.75
C ALA A 36 -15.82 5.35 7.42
N HIS A 37 -15.42 4.14 7.04
CA HIS A 37 -14.23 3.48 7.54
C HIS A 37 -13.44 2.88 6.37
N SER A 38 -12.13 3.08 6.36
CA SER A 38 -11.22 2.44 5.41
C SER A 38 -9.99 1.95 6.15
N SER A 39 -9.72 0.65 6.05
CA SER A 39 -8.60 0.00 6.74
C SER A 39 -7.74 -0.77 5.75
N HIS A 40 -6.43 -0.54 5.79
CA HIS A 40 -5.40 -1.19 4.99
C HIS A 40 -5.70 -1.24 3.47
N ALA A 41 -6.38 -0.22 2.93
CA ALA A 41 -6.71 -0.15 1.51
C ALA A 41 -6.02 1.01 0.79
N LEU A 42 -5.89 2.17 1.44
CA LEU A 42 -5.45 3.41 0.78
C LEU A 42 -3.96 3.46 0.40
N HIS A 43 -3.15 2.50 0.85
CA HIS A 43 -1.75 2.38 0.43
C HIS A 43 -1.61 1.72 -0.95
N TRP A 44 -2.67 1.11 -1.47
CA TRP A 44 -2.73 0.60 -2.83
C TRP A 44 -3.03 1.75 -3.80
N LEU A 45 -2.14 1.95 -4.76
CA LEU A 45 -2.32 2.93 -5.83
C LEU A 45 -3.30 2.40 -6.85
N SER A 46 -4.06 3.31 -7.47
CA SER A 46 -5.02 2.97 -8.52
C SER A 46 -4.36 2.38 -9.76
N LYS A 47 -3.06 2.63 -9.95
CA LYS A 47 -2.23 2.08 -11.02
C LYS A 47 -0.75 2.11 -10.66
N GLN A 48 0.03 1.27 -11.33
CA GLN A 48 1.49 1.32 -11.29
C GLN A 48 1.98 2.63 -11.92
N PRO A 49 2.72 3.48 -11.18
CA PRO A 49 3.37 4.66 -11.75
C PRO A 49 4.43 4.26 -12.78
N GLN A 50 4.52 5.00 -13.88
CA GLN A 50 5.58 4.83 -14.89
C GLN A 50 6.35 6.14 -15.02
N ASP A 51 7.55 6.19 -14.45
CA ASP A 51 8.48 7.33 -14.51
C ASP A 51 9.90 6.86 -14.16
N GLU A 52 10.92 7.58 -14.62
CA GLU A 52 12.32 7.35 -14.25
C GLU A 52 12.59 7.68 -12.77
N VAL A 53 11.91 8.70 -12.22
CA VAL A 53 12.06 9.09 -10.82
C VAL A 53 11.01 8.38 -9.96
N VAL A 54 11.25 7.09 -9.72
CA VAL A 54 10.33 6.14 -9.06
C VAL A 54 9.66 6.72 -7.80
N VAL A 55 10.46 7.23 -6.85
CA VAL A 55 9.93 7.76 -5.57
C VAL A 55 8.93 8.88 -5.79
N ARG A 56 9.24 9.81 -6.70
CA ARG A 56 8.37 10.95 -6.99
C ARG A 56 7.08 10.49 -7.65
N ALA A 57 7.17 9.60 -8.63
CA ALA A 57 5.99 9.13 -9.37
C ALA A 57 5.01 8.37 -8.47
N TYR A 58 5.52 7.56 -7.55
CA TYR A 58 4.70 6.90 -6.52
C TYR A 58 4.04 7.89 -5.56
N SER A 59 4.80 8.87 -5.07
CA SER A 59 4.26 9.92 -4.20
C SER A 59 3.17 10.73 -4.91
N ASP A 60 3.38 11.11 -6.17
CA ASP A 60 2.43 11.92 -6.93
C ASP A 60 1.17 11.11 -7.31
N GLN A 61 1.30 9.83 -7.63
CA GLN A 61 0.15 8.94 -7.86
C GLN A 61 -0.66 8.73 -6.58
N PHE A 62 0.00 8.49 -5.43
CA PHE A 62 -0.67 8.41 -4.14
C PHE A 62 -1.44 9.70 -3.84
N LYS A 63 -0.82 10.87 -4.05
CA LYS A 63 -1.47 12.15 -3.80
C LYS A 63 -2.76 12.29 -4.60
N LYS A 64 -2.71 11.95 -5.88
CA LYS A 64 -3.86 11.98 -6.78
C LYS A 64 -4.98 11.03 -6.30
N ASP A 65 -4.62 9.80 -5.96
CA ASP A 65 -5.60 8.78 -5.54
C ASP A 65 -6.26 9.17 -4.21
N PHE A 66 -5.48 9.63 -3.24
CA PHE A 66 -5.99 10.02 -1.94
C PHE A 66 -6.80 11.33 -1.99
N GLU A 67 -6.42 12.31 -2.83
CA GLU A 67 -7.26 13.49 -3.10
C GLU A 67 -8.61 13.10 -3.71
N GLY A 68 -8.63 12.18 -4.68
CA GLY A 68 -9.87 11.66 -5.27
C GLY A 68 -10.76 10.91 -4.26
N PHE A 69 -10.14 10.11 -3.40
CA PHE A 69 -10.83 9.44 -2.29
C PHE A 69 -11.49 10.46 -1.34
N LEU A 70 -10.74 11.45 -0.86
CA LEU A 70 -11.28 12.49 0.02
C LEU A 70 -12.42 13.26 -0.65
N ALA A 71 -12.26 13.66 -1.91
CA ALA A 71 -13.30 14.37 -2.66
C ALA A 71 -14.60 13.56 -2.76
N SER A 72 -14.49 12.25 -2.96
CA SER A 72 -15.66 11.35 -2.98
C SER A 72 -16.32 11.28 -1.61
N ARG A 73 -15.54 11.15 -0.53
CA ARG A 73 -16.06 11.12 0.84
C ARG A 73 -16.74 12.43 1.26
N VAL A 74 -16.27 13.59 0.79
CA VAL A 74 -16.93 14.88 1.03
C VAL A 74 -18.36 14.90 0.48
N VAL A 75 -18.57 14.27 -0.68
CA VAL A 75 -19.88 14.25 -1.34
C VAL A 75 -20.85 13.26 -0.69
N GLU A 76 -20.34 12.12 -0.24
CA GLU A 76 -21.14 11.02 0.30
C GLU A 76 -21.48 11.18 1.79
N LEU A 77 -20.58 11.78 2.58
CA LEU A 77 -20.78 11.96 4.02
C LEU A 77 -21.81 13.05 4.31
N VAL A 78 -22.64 12.82 5.33
CA VAL A 78 -23.50 13.87 5.90
C VAL A 78 -22.64 14.96 6.57
N ARG A 79 -23.19 16.16 6.74
CA ARG A 79 -22.54 17.21 7.53
C ARG A 79 -22.34 16.73 8.97
N GLY A 80 -21.09 16.77 9.46
CA GLY A 80 -20.72 16.26 10.77
C GLY A 80 -20.49 14.74 10.82
N GLY A 81 -20.54 14.05 9.68
CA GLY A 81 -20.15 12.65 9.58
C GLY A 81 -18.66 12.44 9.86
N VAL A 82 -18.30 11.20 10.18
CA VAL A 82 -16.95 10.83 10.61
C VAL A 82 -16.28 9.91 9.59
N LEU A 83 -15.01 10.17 9.30
CA LEU A 83 -14.17 9.32 8.46
C LEU A 83 -13.04 8.72 9.31
N LEU A 84 -13.02 7.39 9.43
CA LEU A 84 -11.97 6.66 10.13
C LEU A 84 -11.04 6.00 9.11
N LEU A 85 -9.74 6.30 9.20
CA LEU A 85 -8.72 5.76 8.32
C LEU A 85 -7.67 5.00 9.12
N LEU A 86 -7.43 3.74 8.75
CA LEU A 86 -6.34 2.92 9.25
C LEU A 86 -5.48 2.46 8.07
N LEU A 87 -4.21 2.84 8.03
CA LEU A 87 -3.33 2.49 6.93
C LEU A 87 -1.87 2.51 7.38
N PRO A 88 -0.97 1.78 6.68
CA PRO A 88 0.46 1.91 6.91
C PRO A 88 0.93 3.35 6.71
N ALA A 89 1.77 3.83 7.62
CA ALA A 89 2.36 5.16 7.53
C ALA A 89 3.77 5.17 8.11
N THR A 90 4.59 6.11 7.65
CA THR A 90 5.96 6.34 8.17
C THR A 90 6.04 7.60 9.03
N ARG A 91 7.07 7.67 9.87
CA ARG A 91 7.49 8.91 10.53
C ARG A 91 8.30 9.73 9.55
N GLU A 92 8.21 11.05 9.67
CA GLU A 92 9.10 11.94 8.92
C GLU A 92 10.57 11.66 9.29
N GLY A 93 11.45 11.67 8.30
CA GLY A 93 12.90 11.51 8.50
C GLY A 93 13.39 10.09 8.77
N VAL A 94 12.50 9.09 8.91
CA VAL A 94 12.90 7.69 9.10
C VAL A 94 12.92 6.96 7.76
N PRO A 95 14.04 6.30 7.38
CA PRO A 95 14.11 5.52 6.15
C PRO A 95 13.05 4.41 6.09
N SER A 96 12.50 4.17 4.89
CA SER A 96 11.50 3.11 4.67
C SER A 96 12.01 1.71 5.03
N ALA A 97 13.32 1.47 4.91
CA ALA A 97 13.98 0.23 5.30
C ALA A 97 13.87 -0.10 6.80
N ASN A 98 13.61 0.91 7.64
CA ASN A 98 13.47 0.74 9.10
C ASN A 98 12.03 0.42 9.50
N TYR A 99 11.14 0.15 8.53
CA TYR A 99 9.78 -0.30 8.79
C TYR A 99 9.61 -1.77 8.37
N PRO A 100 8.79 -2.56 9.09
CA PRO A 100 8.49 -3.95 8.72
C PRO A 100 8.06 -4.10 7.26
N THR A 101 7.30 -3.15 6.73
CA THR A 101 6.87 -3.12 5.33
C THR A 101 8.04 -3.00 4.35
N GLY A 102 9.03 -2.16 4.65
CA GLY A 102 10.22 -2.02 3.81
C GLY A 102 11.07 -3.29 3.82
N PHE A 103 11.16 -3.94 4.97
CA PHE A 103 11.83 -5.23 5.11
C PHE A 103 11.15 -6.33 4.27
N LEU A 104 9.82 -6.45 4.37
CA LEU A 104 9.03 -7.42 3.60
C LEU A 104 9.23 -7.26 2.09
N PHE A 105 9.18 -6.04 1.57
CA PHE A 105 9.38 -5.80 0.14
C PHE A 105 10.83 -5.99 -0.31
N SER A 106 11.81 -5.72 0.56
CA SER A 106 13.22 -6.03 0.27
C SER A 106 13.44 -7.55 0.14
N TYR A 107 12.84 -8.35 1.02
CA TYR A 107 12.91 -9.82 0.95
C TYR A 107 12.18 -10.36 -0.27
N LEU A 108 11.02 -9.81 -0.62
CA LEU A 108 10.32 -10.17 -1.84
C LEU A 108 11.19 -9.89 -3.08
N GLY A 109 11.82 -8.71 -3.15
CA GLY A 109 12.75 -8.36 -4.22
C GLY A 109 13.93 -9.33 -4.32
N GLN A 110 14.57 -9.66 -3.19
CA GLN A 110 15.68 -10.62 -3.16
C GLN A 110 15.23 -12.02 -3.62
N THR A 111 14.09 -12.50 -3.12
CA THR A 111 13.55 -13.82 -3.49
C THR A 111 13.25 -13.90 -4.98
N LEU A 112 12.69 -12.83 -5.57
CA LEU A 112 12.45 -12.76 -7.01
C LEU A 112 13.77 -12.80 -7.80
N MET A 113 14.80 -12.09 -7.33
CA MET A 113 16.13 -12.11 -7.96
C MET A 113 16.80 -13.48 -7.87
N ASP A 114 16.65 -14.20 -6.76
CA ASP A 114 17.19 -15.55 -6.59
C ASP A 114 16.52 -16.52 -7.58
N LEU A 115 15.19 -16.46 -7.71
CA LEU A 115 14.44 -17.21 -8.73
C LEU A 115 14.88 -16.87 -10.16
N ALA A 116 15.29 -15.63 -10.41
CA ALA A 116 15.83 -15.22 -11.71
C ALA A 116 17.19 -15.87 -12.00
N ASN A 117 18.06 -15.89 -10.98
CA ASN A 117 19.39 -16.48 -11.07
C ASN A 117 19.33 -18.01 -11.25
N GLU A 118 18.29 -18.65 -10.70
CA GLU A 118 17.99 -20.07 -10.92
C GLU A 118 17.34 -20.36 -12.28
N GLY A 119 17.00 -19.32 -13.07
CA GLY A 119 16.37 -19.47 -14.38
C GLY A 119 14.88 -19.80 -14.33
N VAL A 120 14.24 -19.70 -13.16
CA VAL A 120 12.80 -19.93 -12.97
C VAL A 120 11.97 -18.77 -13.55
N VAL A 121 12.50 -17.54 -13.46
CA VAL A 121 11.86 -16.32 -13.96
C VAL A 121 12.85 -15.51 -14.81
N GLU A 122 12.38 -14.89 -15.89
CA GLU A 122 13.21 -13.99 -16.68
C GLU A 122 13.49 -12.68 -15.93
N LYS A 123 14.76 -12.28 -15.85
CA LYS A 123 15.18 -11.03 -15.19
C LYS A 123 14.42 -9.79 -15.71
N ALA A 124 14.17 -9.71 -17.01
CA ALA A 124 13.44 -8.60 -17.62
C ALA A 124 11.99 -8.46 -17.09
N LYS A 125 11.35 -9.57 -16.68
CA LYS A 125 10.02 -9.53 -16.06
C LYS A 125 10.06 -8.93 -14.65
N ILE A 126 11.16 -9.17 -13.92
CA ILE A 126 11.36 -8.61 -12.58
C ILE A 126 11.68 -7.13 -12.69
N ASP A 127 12.54 -6.72 -13.64
CA ASP A 127 12.89 -5.31 -13.85
C ASP A 127 11.66 -4.45 -14.20
N GLY A 128 10.68 -5.01 -14.92
CA GLY A 128 9.42 -4.34 -15.24
C GLY A 128 8.35 -4.40 -14.14
N PHE A 129 8.52 -5.30 -13.15
CA PHE A 129 7.53 -5.52 -12.10
C PHE A 129 7.74 -4.55 -10.93
N ASN A 130 6.73 -3.72 -10.66
CA ASN A 130 6.70 -2.92 -9.44
C ASN A 130 5.33 -3.03 -8.78
N LEU A 131 5.31 -3.20 -7.46
CA LEU A 131 4.06 -3.20 -6.70
C LEU A 131 3.50 -1.78 -6.64
N PRO A 132 2.21 -1.55 -6.94
CA PRO A 132 1.58 -0.25 -6.86
C PRO A 132 1.23 0.12 -5.41
N ILE A 133 2.25 0.17 -4.54
CA ILE A 133 2.08 0.45 -3.11
C ILE A 133 2.89 1.68 -2.74
N TYR A 134 2.26 2.63 -2.04
CA TYR A 134 2.93 3.77 -1.43
C TYR A 134 2.56 3.86 0.05
N VAL A 135 3.57 4.03 0.90
CA VAL A 135 3.39 4.24 2.33
C VAL A 135 3.70 5.71 2.63
N PRO A 136 2.68 6.55 2.85
CA PRO A 136 2.90 7.96 3.10
C PRO A 136 3.45 8.20 4.51
N SER A 137 4.15 9.31 4.69
CA SER A 137 4.44 9.81 6.03
C SER A 137 3.19 10.41 6.68
N VAL A 138 3.16 10.42 8.02
CA VAL A 138 2.10 11.08 8.79
C VAL A 138 1.98 12.56 8.40
N GLY A 139 3.10 13.23 8.15
CA GLY A 139 3.12 14.64 7.74
C GLY A 139 2.59 14.88 6.33
N GLU A 140 2.89 14.00 5.36
CA GLU A 140 2.28 14.04 4.04
C GLU A 140 0.75 13.89 4.11
N MET A 141 0.25 12.89 4.85
CA MET A 141 -1.19 12.68 5.01
C MET A 141 -1.86 13.89 5.67
N ARG A 142 -1.26 14.44 6.73
CA ARG A 142 -1.77 15.63 7.42
C ARG A 142 -1.92 16.81 6.46
N LYS A 143 -0.85 17.15 5.73
CA LYS A 143 -0.85 18.25 4.75
C LYS A 143 -1.92 18.07 3.69
N MET A 144 -2.15 16.84 3.23
CA MET A 144 -3.17 16.54 2.23
C MET A 144 -4.60 16.74 2.76
N ILE A 145 -4.88 16.28 3.99
CA ILE A 145 -6.18 16.47 4.63
C ILE A 145 -6.44 17.96 4.90
N GLU A 146 -5.44 18.67 5.42
CA GLU A 146 -5.52 20.11 5.69
C GLU A 146 -5.73 20.91 4.39
N LYS A 147 -5.03 20.55 3.31
CA LYS A 147 -5.21 21.15 1.97
C LYS A 147 -6.62 20.92 1.41
N ASN A 148 -7.24 19.76 1.67
CA ASN A 148 -8.60 19.48 1.23
C ASN A 148 -9.63 20.40 1.89
N GLY A 149 -9.42 20.78 3.16
CA GLY A 149 -10.19 21.79 3.87
C GLY A 149 -11.65 21.41 4.20
N CYS A 150 -12.12 20.23 3.80
CA CYS A 150 -13.48 19.76 4.08
C CYS A 150 -13.55 18.82 5.30
N PHE A 151 -12.40 18.38 5.81
CA PHE A 151 -12.27 17.53 7.00
C PHE A 151 -11.43 18.23 8.06
N THR A 152 -11.83 18.06 9.32
CA THR A 152 -11.02 18.41 10.49
C THR A 152 -10.40 17.13 11.06
N ILE A 153 -9.11 17.18 11.39
CA ILE A 153 -8.42 16.05 12.02
C ILE A 153 -8.71 16.08 13.52
N GLU A 154 -9.64 15.24 13.97
CA GLU A 154 -9.91 15.06 15.41
C GLU A 154 -8.77 14.29 16.10
N LYS A 155 -8.23 13.27 15.43
CA LYS A 155 -7.17 12.42 15.97
C LYS A 155 -6.33 11.80 14.84
N MET A 156 -5.01 11.83 14.98
CA MET A 156 -4.08 11.16 14.07
C MET A 156 -2.88 10.67 14.87
N GLU A 157 -2.73 9.35 14.95
CA GLU A 157 -1.69 8.68 15.72
C GLU A 157 -0.99 7.64 14.85
N LEU A 158 0.32 7.51 15.02
CA LEU A 158 1.08 6.39 14.47
C LEU A 158 1.17 5.30 15.53
N THR A 159 0.54 4.16 15.27
CA THR A 159 0.67 2.99 16.14
C THR A 159 2.01 2.31 15.86
N VAL A 160 2.98 2.50 16.76
CA VAL A 160 4.16 1.63 16.81
C VAL A 160 3.81 0.35 17.56
N PRO A 161 4.18 -0.84 17.05
CA PRO A 161 4.09 -2.06 17.82
C PRO A 161 4.83 -1.89 19.15
N ARG A 162 4.17 -2.21 20.27
CA ARG A 162 4.81 -2.20 21.60
C ARG A 162 6.03 -3.12 21.55
N GLY A 163 7.21 -2.60 21.90
CA GLY A 163 8.50 -3.31 21.83
C GLY A 163 9.51 -2.70 20.84
N SER A 164 9.08 -1.78 19.98
CA SER A 164 9.98 -0.98 19.15
C SER A 164 10.55 0.22 19.92
N ASP A 165 11.36 -0.08 20.94
CA ASP A 165 12.43 0.83 21.35
C ASP A 165 13.37 1.05 20.14
N GLU A 166 14.17 2.11 20.13
CA GLU A 166 15.00 2.59 19.01
C GLU A 166 16.14 1.62 18.57
N GLY A 167 15.81 0.35 18.34
CA GLY A 167 16.68 -0.71 17.88
C GLY A 167 16.29 -1.23 16.49
N PRO A 168 17.19 -1.96 15.81
CA PRO A 168 16.89 -2.62 14.56
C PRO A 168 15.72 -3.62 14.72
N ILE A 169 14.90 -3.75 13.69
CA ILE A 169 13.76 -4.68 13.68
C ILE A 169 14.26 -6.11 13.96
N ASP A 170 13.75 -6.74 15.01
CA ASP A 170 13.94 -8.16 15.26
C ASP A 170 13.06 -8.97 14.27
N VAL A 171 13.73 -9.52 13.26
CA VAL A 171 13.10 -10.27 12.17
C VAL A 171 12.46 -11.57 12.68
N PRO A 172 13.12 -12.40 13.51
CA PRO A 172 12.48 -13.51 14.20
C PRO A 172 11.19 -13.14 14.94
N GLU A 173 11.21 -12.07 15.74
CA GLU A 173 10.04 -11.62 16.49
C GLU A 173 8.89 -11.20 15.57
N LEU A 174 9.20 -10.43 14.52
CA LEU A 174 8.24 -10.03 13.50
C LEU A 174 7.60 -11.25 12.80
N ILE A 175 8.40 -12.26 12.44
CA ILE A 175 7.91 -13.49 11.82
C ILE A 175 7.00 -14.26 12.78
N MET A 176 7.33 -14.33 14.08
CA MET A 176 6.45 -14.96 15.06
C MET A 176 5.12 -14.23 15.19
N HIS A 177 5.12 -12.90 15.10
CA HIS A 177 3.88 -12.11 15.12
C HIS A 177 2.99 -12.46 13.91
N PHE A 178 3.55 -12.52 12.70
CA PHE A 178 2.78 -12.89 11.49
C PHE A 178 2.29 -14.33 11.48
N LYS A 179 2.99 -15.26 12.16
CA LYS A 179 2.56 -16.66 12.26
C LYS A 179 1.40 -16.88 13.24
N ASN A 180 1.12 -15.90 14.11
CA ASN A 180 0.15 -16.01 15.20
C ASN A 180 -1.10 -15.13 15.01
N ILE A 181 -1.29 -14.56 13.82
CA ILE A 181 -2.51 -13.86 13.37
C ILE A 181 -3.28 -14.81 12.45
#